data_AF-A0A7S0VUB1-F1
#
_entry.id   AF-A0A7S0VUB1-F1
#
_cell.length_a   1.000
_cell.length_b   1.000
_cell.length_c   1.000
_cell.angle_alpha   90.00
_cell.angle_beta   90.00
_cell.angle_gamma   90.00
#
_symmetry.space_group_name_H-M   'P 1'
#
loop_
_entity.id
_entity.type
_entity.pdbx_description
1 polymer ?
#
loop_
_entity_poly.entity_id
_entity_poly.type
_entity_poly.pdbx_seq_one_letter_code
_entity_poly.pdbx_strand_id
1 'polypeptide(L)'
;CQNSGVWKRIPEGADPLSQMKEYYQYNAMALGDETTQIRWTSPYVDASGLGKMVTAAKPMFTIVGGKSRLIGVAGTDLLWGELLDAEGSTEDKIFDLLYSKNTGAKCFDARPSPCDLQMLREEE
;
A
#
# COMPACT_ATOMS: atom_id res chain seq x y z
N CYS A 1 -3.16 9.56 -22.17
CA CYS A 1 -3.21 10.95 -21.64
C CYS A 1 -4.61 11.44 -21.29
N GLN A 2 -5.66 11.10 -22.05
CA GLN A 2 -7.04 11.59 -21.80
C GLN A 2 -7.61 11.21 -20.43
N ASN A 3 -7.19 10.07 -19.86
CA ASN A 3 -7.68 9.56 -18.57
C ASN A 3 -6.77 9.90 -17.38
N SER A 4 -5.81 10.81 -17.54
CA SER A 4 -4.85 11.22 -16.50
C SER A 4 -4.08 10.07 -15.82
N GLY A 5 -3.99 8.88 -16.42
CA GLY A 5 -3.26 7.74 -15.88
C GLY A 5 -1.83 7.58 -16.40
N VAL A 6 -1.15 6.52 -15.97
CA VAL A 6 0.17 6.10 -16.47
C VAL A 6 0.04 4.93 -17.45
N TRP A 7 0.97 4.82 -18.39
CA TRP A 7 1.07 3.69 -19.32
C TRP A 7 2.54 3.30 -19.46
N LYS A 8 2.80 2.00 -19.42
CA LYS A 8 4.11 1.41 -19.68
C LYS A 8 3.93 0.15 -20.52
N ARG A 9 4.74 -0.01 -21.56
CA ARG A 9 4.81 -1.27 -22.29
C ARG A 9 5.61 -2.27 -21.47
N ILE A 10 5.05 -3.44 -21.22
CA ILE A 10 5.76 -4.58 -20.63
C ILE A 10 6.38 -5.37 -21.78
N PRO A 11 7.72 -5.54 -21.83
CA PRO A 11 8.37 -6.36 -22.85
C PRO A 11 7.89 -7.82 -22.78
N GLU A 12 7.93 -8.52 -23.91
CA GLU A 12 7.65 -9.94 -23.94
C GLU A 12 8.68 -10.71 -23.09
N GLY A 13 8.20 -11.62 -22.24
CA GLY A 13 9.03 -12.39 -21.32
C GLY A 13 9.43 -11.67 -20.02
N ALA A 14 9.09 -10.38 -19.85
CA ALA A 14 9.28 -9.69 -18.58
C ALA A 14 8.21 -10.11 -17.55
N ASP A 15 8.59 -10.17 -16.27
CA ASP A 15 7.64 -10.38 -15.17
C ASP A 15 6.73 -9.15 -15.03
N PRO A 16 5.41 -9.25 -15.25
CA PRO A 16 4.51 -8.12 -15.14
C PRO A 16 4.52 -7.48 -13.76
N LEU A 17 4.70 -8.26 -12.68
CA LEU A 17 4.68 -7.74 -11.30
C LEU A 17 5.85 -6.78 -11.06
N SER A 18 7.04 -7.11 -11.55
CA SER A 18 8.20 -6.21 -11.51
C SER A 18 8.00 -4.89 -12.28
N GLN A 19 7.06 -4.84 -13.21
CA GLN A 19 6.79 -3.68 -14.07
C GLN A 19 5.64 -2.79 -13.57
N MET A 20 5.04 -3.10 -12.41
CA MET A 20 3.93 -2.33 -11.84
C MET A 20 4.37 -1.14 -10.98
N LYS A 21 5.67 -0.85 -10.90
CA LYS A 21 6.22 0.21 -10.04
C LYS A 21 5.52 1.55 -10.29
N GLU A 22 5.37 1.96 -11.54
CA GLU A 22 4.77 3.25 -11.91
C GLU A 22 3.28 3.30 -11.57
N TYR A 23 2.58 2.15 -11.62
CA TYR A 23 1.19 2.05 -11.17
C TYR A 23 1.10 2.29 -9.65
N TYR A 24 1.99 1.69 -8.86
CA TYR A 24 2.00 1.94 -7.42
C TYR A 24 2.43 3.36 -7.08
N GLN A 25 3.37 3.95 -7.81
CA GLN A 25 3.72 5.36 -7.66
C GLN A 25 2.52 6.26 -7.95
N TYR A 26 1.80 6.02 -9.06
CA TYR A 26 0.60 6.77 -9.41
C TYR A 26 -0.43 6.77 -8.28
N ASN A 27 -0.71 5.59 -7.69
CA ASN A 27 -1.60 5.50 -6.53
C ASN A 27 -1.03 6.20 -5.30
N ALA A 28 0.29 6.14 -5.09
CA ALA A 28 0.95 6.77 -3.96
C ALA A 28 0.96 8.31 -4.05
N MET A 29 0.96 8.90 -5.26
CA MET A 29 0.80 10.34 -5.43
C MET A 29 -0.54 10.85 -4.88
N ALA A 30 -1.57 9.99 -4.89
CA ALA A 30 -2.87 10.30 -4.31
C ALA A 30 -2.84 10.42 -2.77
N LEU A 31 -1.85 9.78 -2.14
CA LEU A 31 -1.71 9.76 -0.68
C LEU A 31 -1.12 11.08 -0.15
N GLY A 32 -0.34 11.80 -0.96
CA GLY A 32 0.38 12.99 -0.54
C GLY A 32 1.31 12.75 0.66
N ASP A 33 1.76 13.81 1.32
CA ASP A 33 2.57 13.73 2.55
C ASP A 33 1.74 13.37 3.81
N GLU A 34 0.42 13.16 3.66
CA GLU A 34 -0.51 13.07 4.79
C GLU A 34 -0.65 11.65 5.36
N THR A 35 -0.31 10.58 4.64
CA THR A 35 -0.62 9.23 5.11
C THR A 35 0.54 8.56 5.82
N THR A 36 0.79 9.00 7.05
CA THR A 36 1.66 8.28 8.00
C THR A 36 0.91 7.17 8.77
N GLN A 37 -0.37 6.97 8.48
CA GLN A 37 -1.23 6.00 9.15
C GLN A 37 -0.83 4.56 8.84
N ILE A 38 -0.80 3.74 9.89
CA ILE A 38 -0.67 2.29 9.80
C ILE A 38 -1.99 1.71 9.28
N ARG A 39 -1.90 0.78 8.33
CA ARG A 39 -3.02 -0.02 7.82
C ARG A 39 -2.86 -1.47 8.21
N TRP A 40 -3.96 -2.12 8.51
CA TRP A 40 -3.98 -3.53 8.87
C TRP A 40 -4.50 -4.37 7.71
N THR A 41 -3.84 -5.48 7.40
CA THR A 41 -4.36 -6.43 6.42
C THR A 41 -5.52 -7.22 7.01
N SER A 42 -6.32 -7.83 6.12
CA SER A 42 -7.14 -8.96 6.54
C SER A 42 -6.26 -10.13 6.99
N PRO A 43 -6.75 -11.04 7.84
CA PRO A 43 -6.00 -12.22 8.24
C PRO A 43 -5.63 -13.08 7.02
N TYR A 44 -4.38 -13.53 6.95
CA TYR A 44 -3.88 -14.42 5.90
C TYR A 44 -2.99 -15.50 6.49
N VAL A 45 -2.73 -16.56 5.72
CA VAL A 45 -1.80 -17.63 6.10
C VAL A 45 -0.42 -17.27 5.58
N ASP A 46 0.55 -17.23 6.49
CA ASP A 46 1.94 -16.96 6.16
C ASP A 46 2.50 -17.97 5.15
N ALA A 47 3.24 -17.46 4.17
CA ALA A 47 3.90 -18.27 3.15
C ALA A 47 5.05 -19.12 3.74
N SER A 48 5.65 -18.70 4.85
CA SER A 48 6.73 -19.44 5.53
C SER A 48 6.22 -20.47 6.52
N GLY A 49 4.90 -20.61 6.68
CA GLY A 49 4.27 -21.62 7.53
C GLY A 49 4.11 -21.23 9.00
N LEU A 50 4.28 -19.95 9.36
CA LEU A 50 4.06 -19.46 10.74
C LEU A 50 2.58 -19.47 11.16
N GLY A 51 1.66 -19.70 10.22
CA GLY A 51 0.22 -19.81 10.48
C GLY A 51 -0.56 -18.57 10.10
N LYS A 52 -1.76 -18.40 10.68
CA LYS A 52 -2.65 -17.28 10.40
C LYS A 52 -2.12 -16.02 11.09
N MET A 53 -1.98 -14.92 10.35
CA MET A 53 -1.42 -13.66 10.82
C MET A 53 -2.11 -12.45 10.19
N VAL A 54 -1.79 -11.27 10.71
CA VAL A 54 -2.13 -9.96 10.13
C VAL A 54 -0.87 -9.10 10.06
N THR A 55 -0.78 -8.23 9.07
CA THR A 55 0.33 -7.28 8.94
C THR A 55 -0.14 -5.88 9.26
N ALA A 56 0.59 -5.18 10.13
CA ALA A 56 0.54 -3.74 10.24
C ALA A 56 1.53 -3.14 9.23
N ALA A 57 1.02 -2.40 8.26
CA ALA A 57 1.79 -1.86 7.15
C ALA A 57 1.77 -0.33 7.10
N LYS A 58 2.89 0.27 6.73
CA LYS A 58 3.05 1.72 6.55
C LYS A 58 3.82 2.05 5.28
N PRO A 59 3.29 2.88 4.37
CA PRO A 59 4.03 3.34 3.20
C PRO A 59 5.15 4.30 3.62
N MET A 60 6.30 4.17 2.96
CA MET A 60 7.49 4.98 3.21
C MET A 60 7.77 5.83 1.98
N PHE A 61 8.01 7.12 2.20
CA PHE A 61 8.23 8.09 1.14
C PHE A 61 9.60 8.76 1.26
N THR A 62 10.13 9.22 0.14
CA THR A 62 11.28 10.12 0.04
C THR A 62 10.92 11.34 -0.81
N ILE A 63 11.74 12.39 -0.76
CA ILE A 63 11.55 13.58 -1.58
C ILE A 63 12.53 13.55 -2.75
N VAL A 64 12.01 13.58 -3.99
CA VAL A 64 12.79 13.68 -5.23
C VAL A 64 12.28 14.87 -6.04
N GLY A 65 13.15 15.83 -6.34
CA GLY A 65 12.76 17.01 -7.13
C GLY A 65 11.64 17.83 -6.49
N GLY A 66 11.56 17.85 -5.16
CA GLY A 66 10.50 18.54 -4.41
C GLY A 66 9.16 17.81 -4.34
N LYS A 67 9.09 16.54 -4.78
CA LYS A 67 7.87 15.72 -4.74
C LYS A 67 8.06 14.44 -3.93
N SER A 68 7.01 14.05 -3.22
CA SER A 68 6.94 12.80 -2.46
C SER A 68 6.92 11.59 -3.42
N ARG A 69 7.77 10.60 -3.15
CA ARG A 69 7.86 9.35 -3.92
C ARG A 69 7.87 8.15 -2.99
N LEU A 70 7.07 7.14 -3.32
CA LEU A 70 7.03 5.90 -2.55
C LEU A 70 8.36 5.14 -2.72
N ILE A 71 9.03 4.79 -1.63
CA ILE A 71 10.23 3.96 -1.68
C ILE A 71 9.96 2.51 -1.27
N GLY A 72 8.82 2.27 -0.62
CA GLY A 72 8.40 0.93 -0.22
C GLY A 72 7.34 0.97 0.86
N VAL A 73 7.08 -0.19 1.45
CA VAL A 73 6.15 -0.36 2.57
C VAL A 73 6.88 -1.11 3.68
N ALA A 74 6.89 -0.54 4.87
CA ALA A 74 7.35 -1.25 6.06
C ALA A 74 6.17 -2.04 6.64
N GLY A 75 6.38 -3.32 6.93
CA GLY A 75 5.38 -4.21 7.50
C GLY A 75 5.94 -4.92 8.73
N THR A 76 5.08 -5.16 9.72
CA THR A 76 5.34 -6.09 10.82
C THR A 76 4.16 -7.03 11.00
N ASP A 77 4.45 -8.31 11.17
CA ASP A 77 3.43 -9.34 11.30
C ASP A 77 3.10 -9.60 12.77
N LEU A 78 1.83 -9.92 13.02
CA LEU A 78 1.35 -10.40 14.31
C LEU A 78 0.59 -11.70 14.08
N LEU A 79 0.90 -12.71 14.88
CA LEU A 79 0.16 -13.97 14.84
C LEU A 79 -1.27 -13.72 15.30
N TRP A 80 -2.22 -14.30 14.55
CA TRP A 80 -3.64 -14.12 14.82
C TRP A 80 -4.04 -14.68 16.19
N GLY A 81 -3.46 -15.83 16.57
CA GLY A 81 -3.67 -16.43 17.89
C GLY A 81 -3.20 -15.53 19.03
N GLU A 82 -2.01 -14.93 18.91
CA GLU A 82 -1.48 -14.02 19.93
C GLU A 82 -2.36 -12.79 20.12
N LEU A 83 -2.92 -12.27 19.01
CA LEU A 83 -3.83 -11.14 19.05
C LEU A 83 -5.16 -11.49 19.75
N LEU A 84 -5.70 -12.68 19.49
CA LEU A 84 -6.91 -13.18 20.17
C LEU A 84 -6.67 -13.36 21.67
N ASP A 85 -5.54 -13.97 22.04
CA ASP A 85 -5.17 -14.23 23.43
C ASP A 85 -4.93 -12.93 24.20
N ALA A 86 -4.20 -11.98 23.60
CA ALA A 86 -3.87 -10.70 24.23
C ALA A 86 -5.12 -9.84 24.51
N GLU A 87 -6.08 -9.84 23.59
CA GLU A 87 -7.31 -9.05 23.71
C GLU A 87 -8.45 -9.81 24.42
N GLY A 88 -8.24 -11.09 24.75
CA GLY A 88 -9.26 -11.97 25.35
C GLY A 88 -10.58 -11.98 24.57
N SER A 89 -10.49 -11.90 23.24
CA SER A 89 -11.61 -11.55 22.36
C SER A 89 -11.88 -12.62 21.29
N THR A 90 -13.04 -12.53 20.63
CA THR A 90 -13.42 -13.42 19.53
C THR A 90 -12.85 -12.94 18.19
N GLU A 91 -12.76 -13.82 17.20
CA GLU A 91 -12.29 -13.46 15.85
C GLU A 91 -13.07 -12.27 15.27
N ASP A 92 -14.40 -12.28 15.38
CA ASP A 92 -15.25 -11.21 14.85
C ASP A 92 -14.92 -9.84 15.48
N LYS A 93 -14.68 -9.82 16.80
CA LYS A 93 -14.34 -8.57 17.52
C LYS A 93 -12.98 -8.03 17.09
N ILE A 94 -11.99 -8.91 16.91
CA ILE A 94 -10.67 -8.50 16.42
C ILE A 94 -10.78 -8.00 14.98
N PHE A 95 -11.56 -8.69 14.15
CA PHE A 95 -11.78 -8.24 12.77
C PHE A 95 -12.42 -6.85 12.72
N ASP A 96 -13.48 -6.62 13.49
CA ASP A 96 -14.14 -5.31 13.60
C ASP A 96 -13.19 -4.24 14.15
N LEU A 97 -12.34 -4.59 15.11
CA LEU A 97 -11.32 -3.69 15.64
C LEU A 97 -10.33 -3.29 14.54
N LEU A 98 -9.74 -4.24 13.83
CA LEU A 98 -8.80 -3.96 12.74
C LEU A 98 -9.46 -3.16 11.61
N TYR A 99 -10.70 -3.50 11.27
CA TYR A 99 -11.48 -2.75 10.31
C TYR A 99 -11.69 -1.29 10.77
N SER A 100 -12.04 -1.06 12.04
CA SER A 100 -12.21 0.28 12.59
C SER A 100 -10.92 1.11 12.59
N LYS A 101 -9.74 0.47 12.68
CA LYS A 101 -8.44 1.16 12.51
C LYS A 101 -8.21 1.59 11.07
N ASN A 102 -8.84 0.91 10.10
CA ASN A 102 -8.74 1.22 8.69
C ASN A 102 -9.81 2.22 8.21
N THR A 103 -10.98 2.33 8.85
CA THR A 103 -12.11 3.16 8.38
C THR A 103 -11.89 4.68 8.43
N GLY A 104 -10.80 5.14 9.04
CA GLY A 104 -10.33 6.53 8.91
C GLY A 104 -9.68 6.84 7.56
N ALA A 105 -9.52 5.84 6.67
CA ALA A 105 -9.04 6.05 5.31
C ALA A 105 -10.05 6.84 4.49
N LYS A 106 -9.73 8.09 4.15
CA LYS A 106 -10.42 8.75 3.04
C LYS A 106 -10.04 8.03 1.76
N CYS A 107 -11.02 7.66 0.93
CA CYS A 107 -10.74 7.28 -0.45
C CYS A 107 -10.04 8.48 -1.11
N PHE A 108 -8.83 8.28 -1.60
CA PHE A 108 -8.01 9.35 -2.12
C PHE A 108 -8.45 9.73 -3.53
N ASP A 109 -8.60 11.04 -3.78
CA ASP A 109 -8.83 11.60 -5.10
C ASP A 109 -7.49 12.09 -5.66
N ALA A 110 -6.80 11.21 -6.39
CA ALA A 110 -5.54 11.54 -7.04
C ALA A 110 -5.79 12.60 -8.12
N ARG A 111 -5.22 13.80 -7.95
CA ARG A 111 -5.23 14.85 -8.99
C ARG A 111 -3.82 15.21 -9.43
N PRO A 112 -3.08 14.28 -10.06
CA PRO A 112 -1.73 14.54 -10.52
C PRO A 112 -1.72 15.60 -11.61
N SER A 113 -0.77 16.53 -11.54
CA SER A 113 -0.53 17.50 -12.61
C SER A 113 0.01 16.82 -13.87
N PRO A 114 -0.07 17.46 -15.05
CA PRO A 114 0.57 16.94 -16.26
C PRO A 114 2.08 16.67 -16.06
N CYS A 115 2.77 17.51 -15.28
CA CYS A 115 4.18 17.35 -14.94
C CYS A 115 4.43 16.10 -14.08
N ASP A 116 3.56 15.83 -13.11
CA ASP A 116 3.60 14.59 -12.31
C ASP A 116 3.48 13.35 -13.18
N LEU A 117 2.51 13.37 -14.10
CA LEU A 117 2.28 12.25 -15.01
C LEU A 117 3.42 12.05 -16.00
N GLN A 118 4.08 13.13 -16.42
CA GLN A 118 5.26 13.03 -17.27
C GLN A 118 6.43 12.37 -16.53
N MET A 119 6.71 12.80 -15.29
CA MET A 119 7.77 12.21 -14.47
C MET A 119 7.57 10.71 -14.19
N LEU A 120 6.33 10.23 -14.12
CA LEU A 120 6.04 8.79 -13.95
C LEU A 120 6.17 8.00 -15.25
N ARG A 121 6.01 8.63 -16.41
CA ARG A 121 6.07 7.97 -17.73
C ARG A 121 7.49 7.92 -18.29
N GLU A 122 8.38 8.77 -17.80
CA GLU A 122 9.79 8.88 -18.21
C GLU A 122 10.76 8.15 -17.26
N GLU A 123 10.25 7.40 -16.26
CA GLU A 123 11.09 6.46 -15.50
C GLU A 123 11.46 5.26 -16.37
N GLU A 124 12.61 5.36 -17.05
CA GLU A 124 13.32 4.24 -17.70
C GLU A 124 14.24 3.51 -16.72
#